data_AF-F0LKF1-F1
#
_entry.id   AF-F0LKF1-F1
#
_cell.length_a   1.000
_cell.length_b   1.000
_cell.length_c   1.000
_cell.angle_alpha   90.00
_cell.angle_beta   90.00
_cell.angle_gamma   90.00
#
_symmetry.space_group_name_H-M   'P 1'
#
loop_
_entity.id
_entity.type
_entity.pdbx_description
1 polymer ?
#
loop_
_entity_poly.entity_id
_entity_poly.type
_entity_poly.pdbx_seq_one_letter_code
_entity_poly.pdbx_strand_id
1 'polypeptide(L)'
;MLGGVKYGEMKQNPEKVADEIISAARERGIPVKNEDKEKIITAIQKASKIVDKLTGDVSEEKLDALYQALAEKTDDPLYILKRNGIDIEPELEEFRQFLAEISGRKTETEDLKVRTPKTGIPSEVLAIVKGLEFADFSENAMQKAEKELLELIDGLLDDEKNALWVFYAVKLLRLIQRKDLGGIKKFED
;
A
#
# COMPACT_ATOMS: atom_id res chain seq x y z
N MET A 1 -26.16 -2.83 6.28
CA MET A 1 -25.29 -3.04 7.45
C MET A 1 -24.99 -4.52 7.51
N LEU A 2 -23.73 -4.96 7.46
CA LEU A 2 -23.38 -6.30 7.92
C LEU A 2 -23.52 -6.23 9.45
N GLY A 3 -24.63 -6.78 9.95
CA GLY A 3 -25.00 -6.66 11.35
C GLY A 3 -24.04 -7.41 12.24
N GLY A 4 -23.27 -6.68 13.06
CA GLY A 4 -22.85 -7.09 14.40
C GLY A 4 -22.17 -8.44 14.60
N VAL A 5 -21.65 -9.13 13.58
CA VAL A 5 -20.90 -10.37 13.79
C VAL A 5 -19.64 -10.02 14.59
N LYS A 6 -19.51 -10.58 15.79
CA LYS A 6 -18.32 -10.36 16.62
C LYS A 6 -17.13 -11.06 15.96
N TYR A 7 -15.94 -10.46 16.06
CA TYR A 7 -14.70 -11.03 15.51
C TYR A 7 -14.51 -12.52 15.86
N GLY A 8 -14.77 -12.89 17.11
CA GLY A 8 -14.70 -14.28 17.56
C GLY A 8 -15.64 -15.24 16.81
N GLU A 9 -16.83 -14.79 16.43
CA GLU A 9 -17.78 -15.57 15.62
C GLU A 9 -17.33 -15.68 14.16
N MET A 10 -16.74 -14.62 13.60
CA MET A 10 -16.18 -14.67 12.24
C MET A 10 -15.04 -15.67 12.12
N LYS A 11 -14.16 -15.71 13.13
CA LYS A 11 -13.03 -16.63 13.17
C LYS A 11 -13.46 -18.08 13.38
N GLN A 12 -14.45 -18.31 14.26
CA GLN A 12 -14.89 -19.66 14.59
C GLN A 12 -15.82 -20.27 13.53
N ASN A 13 -16.54 -19.44 12.77
CA ASN A 13 -17.48 -19.91 11.76
C ASN A 13 -17.39 -19.07 10.46
N PRO A 14 -16.28 -19.17 9.72
CA PRO A 14 -16.07 -18.40 8.49
C PRO A 14 -17.09 -18.78 7.39
N GLU A 15 -17.61 -20.01 7.40
CA GLU A 15 -18.65 -20.46 6.48
C GLU A 15 -19.95 -19.68 6.66
N LYS A 16 -20.41 -19.51 7.91
CA LYS A 16 -21.62 -18.75 8.22
C LYS A 16 -21.47 -17.29 7.78
N VAL A 17 -20.31 -16.68 8.04
CA VAL A 17 -20.03 -15.30 7.60
C VAL A 17 -19.97 -15.20 6.08
N ALA A 18 -19.40 -16.19 5.40
CA ALA A 18 -19.41 -16.24 3.94
C ALA A 18 -20.84 -16.32 3.40
N ASP A 19 -21.72 -17.14 4.01
CA ASP A 19 -23.12 -17.23 3.62
C ASP A 19 -23.88 -15.92 3.82
N GLU A 20 -23.60 -15.18 4.89
CA GLU A 20 -24.17 -13.83 5.13
C GLU A 20 -23.69 -12.81 4.09
N ILE A 21 -22.39 -12.82 3.75
CA ILE A 21 -21.81 -11.97 2.71
C ILE A 21 -22.44 -12.27 1.34
N ILE A 22 -22.58 -13.54 0.98
CA ILE A 22 -23.20 -13.98 -0.27
C ILE A 22 -24.67 -13.58 -0.33
N SER A 23 -25.40 -13.76 0.78
CA SER A 23 -26.81 -13.36 0.87
C SER A 23 -26.97 -11.86 0.66
N ALA A 24 -26.16 -11.04 1.34
CA ALA A 24 -26.16 -9.60 1.17
C ALA A 24 -25.74 -9.15 -0.24
N ALA A 25 -24.81 -9.87 -0.88
CA ALA A 25 -24.41 -9.61 -2.26
C ALA A 25 -25.56 -9.91 -3.24
N ARG A 26 -26.25 -11.04 -3.07
CA ARG A 26 -27.42 -11.41 -3.88
C ARG A 26 -28.58 -10.42 -3.73
N GLU A 27 -28.85 -9.96 -2.50
CA GLU A 27 -29.84 -8.91 -2.23
C GLU A 27 -29.54 -7.59 -2.96
N ARG A 28 -28.25 -7.31 -3.19
CA ARG A 28 -27.78 -6.14 -3.94
C ARG A 28 -27.66 -6.38 -5.45
N GLY A 29 -28.09 -7.55 -5.94
CA GLY A 29 -28.01 -7.91 -7.35
C GLY A 29 -26.60 -8.23 -7.85
N ILE A 30 -25.64 -8.47 -6.94
CA ILE A 30 -24.28 -8.87 -7.30
C ILE A 30 -24.29 -10.36 -7.66
N PRO A 31 -23.86 -10.76 -8.87
CA PRO A 31 -23.80 -12.17 -9.24
C PRO A 31 -22.73 -12.89 -8.42
N VAL A 32 -23.13 -14.00 -7.78
CA VAL A 32 -22.24 -14.84 -6.96
C VAL A 32 -22.26 -16.27 -7.49
N LYS A 33 -21.08 -16.82 -7.76
CA LYS A 33 -20.86 -18.21 -8.17
C LYS A 33 -20.56 -19.09 -6.95
N ASN A 34 -20.67 -20.41 -7.12
CA ASN A 34 -20.36 -21.36 -6.05
C ASN A 34 -18.87 -21.30 -5.62
N GLU A 35 -17.97 -21.04 -6.57
CA GLU A 35 -16.53 -20.87 -6.29
C GLU A 35 -16.21 -19.63 -5.43
N ASP A 36 -17.11 -18.65 -5.37
CA ASP A 36 -16.89 -17.43 -4.60
C ASP A 36 -17.02 -17.67 -3.10
N LYS A 37 -17.80 -18.70 -2.68
CA LYS A 37 -17.92 -19.06 -1.26
C LYS A 37 -16.59 -19.49 -0.66
N GLU A 38 -15.88 -20.39 -1.33
CA GLU A 38 -14.56 -20.85 -0.88
C GLU A 38 -13.52 -19.71 -0.85
N LYS A 39 -13.58 -18.81 -1.83
CA LYS A 39 -12.72 -17.61 -1.87
C LYS A 39 -13.00 -16.67 -0.71
N ILE A 40 -14.28 -16.44 -0.38
CA ILE A 40 -14.68 -15.60 0.75
C ILE A 40 -14.25 -16.25 2.08
N ILE A 41 -14.45 -17.55 2.25
CA ILE A 41 -13.99 -18.29 3.43
C ILE A 41 -12.47 -18.13 3.61
N THR A 42 -11.71 -18.34 2.54
CA THR A 42 -10.24 -18.19 2.55
C THR A 42 -9.83 -16.76 2.87
N ALA A 43 -10.54 -15.74 2.34
CA ALA A 43 -10.30 -14.34 2.65
C ALA A 43 -10.51 -14.04 4.14
N ILE A 44 -11.61 -14.54 4.73
CA ILE A 44 -11.92 -14.37 6.15
C ILE A 44 -10.84 -15.00 7.03
N GLN A 45 -10.37 -16.20 6.68
CA GLN A 45 -9.31 -16.89 7.42
C GLN A 45 -7.98 -16.13 7.37
N LYS A 46 -7.55 -15.66 6.19
CA LYS A 46 -6.33 -14.85 6.04
C LYS A 46 -6.42 -13.53 6.80
N ALA A 47 -7.55 -12.82 6.69
CA ALA A 47 -7.79 -11.58 7.44
C ALA A 47 -7.79 -11.82 8.96
N SER A 48 -8.33 -12.95 9.43
CA SER A 48 -8.33 -13.29 10.86
C SER A 48 -6.91 -13.46 11.41
N LYS A 49 -5.97 -14.02 10.64
CA LYS A 49 -4.56 -14.11 11.08
C LYS A 49 -3.93 -12.73 11.32
N ILE A 50 -4.26 -11.75 10.47
CA ILE A 50 -3.79 -10.37 10.62
C ILE A 50 -4.36 -9.76 11.92
N VAL A 51 -5.67 -9.91 12.13
CA VAL A 51 -6.32 -9.39 13.35
C VAL A 51 -5.82 -10.10 14.61
N ASP A 52 -5.56 -11.41 14.56
CA ASP A 52 -4.95 -12.16 15.66
C ASP A 52 -3.57 -11.61 16.03
N LYS A 53 -2.74 -11.24 15.04
CA LYS A 53 -1.44 -10.62 15.33
C LYS A 53 -1.56 -9.22 15.89
N LEU A 54 -2.54 -8.44 15.43
CA LEU A 54 -2.80 -7.10 15.96
C LEU A 54 -3.32 -7.17 17.40
N THR A 55 -4.13 -8.17 17.74
CA THR A 55 -4.84 -8.24 19.03
C THR A 55 -4.28 -9.27 20.02
N GLY A 56 -3.28 -10.04 19.59
CA GLY A 56 -2.76 -11.19 20.35
C GLY A 56 -1.95 -10.82 21.60
N ASP A 57 -1.46 -9.58 21.69
CA ASP A 57 -0.77 -9.06 22.87
C ASP A 57 -1.33 -7.68 23.22
N VAL A 58 -1.94 -7.61 24.40
CA VAL A 58 -2.69 -6.44 24.90
C VAL A 58 -1.89 -5.64 25.93
N SER A 59 -0.55 -5.72 25.87
CA SER A 59 0.30 -4.84 26.66
C SER A 59 0.02 -3.37 26.32
N GLU A 60 0.20 -2.49 27.31
CA GLU A 60 -0.06 -1.05 27.16
C GLU A 60 0.76 -0.44 26.01
N GLU A 61 2.03 -0.86 25.88
CA GLU A 61 2.92 -0.45 24.78
C GLU A 61 2.40 -0.85 23.40
N LYS A 62 1.82 -2.05 23.27
CA LYS A 62 1.27 -2.52 22.00
C LYS A 62 -0.08 -1.90 21.69
N LEU A 63 -0.90 -1.63 22.70
CA LEU A 63 -2.14 -0.89 22.52
C LEU A 63 -1.87 0.56 22.07
N ASP A 64 -0.87 1.22 22.63
CA ASP A 64 -0.43 2.54 22.17
C ASP A 64 0.11 2.47 20.74
N ALA A 65 0.91 1.46 20.41
CA ALA A 65 1.39 1.24 19.05
C ALA A 65 0.25 1.02 18.04
N LEU A 66 -0.79 0.25 18.40
CA LEU A 66 -1.98 0.05 17.57
C LEU A 66 -2.76 1.35 17.41
N TYR A 67 -2.96 2.11 18.49
CA TYR A 67 -3.66 3.39 18.45
C TYR A 67 -2.94 4.39 17.55
N GLN A 68 -1.61 4.47 17.69
CA GLN A 68 -0.77 5.28 16.82
C GLN A 68 -0.83 4.78 15.38
N ALA A 69 -0.68 3.48 15.13
CA ALA A 69 -0.71 2.92 13.79
C ALA A 69 -2.05 3.19 13.07
N LEU A 70 -3.17 3.14 13.79
CA LEU A 70 -4.52 3.33 13.25
C LEU A 70 -5.01 4.79 13.25
N ALA A 71 -4.21 5.73 13.77
CA ALA A 71 -4.57 7.13 13.78
C ALA A 71 -4.63 7.70 12.36
N GLU A 72 -5.57 8.62 12.12
CA GLU A 72 -5.87 9.18 10.78
C GLU A 72 -4.66 9.85 10.10
N LYS A 73 -3.68 10.30 10.88
CA LYS A 73 -2.50 11.05 10.41
C LYS A 73 -1.21 10.25 10.47
N THR A 74 -1.30 8.94 10.48
CA THR A 74 -0.12 8.09 10.63
C THR A 74 0.55 7.81 9.30
N ASP A 75 1.76 8.33 9.15
CA ASP A 75 2.56 8.25 7.92
C ASP A 75 3.02 6.83 7.58
N ASP A 76 3.31 6.01 8.58
CA ASP A 76 3.79 4.65 8.39
C ASP A 76 3.28 3.69 9.48
N PRO A 77 2.02 3.23 9.34
CA PRO A 77 1.41 2.31 10.29
C PRO A 77 2.21 1.01 10.45
N LEU A 78 2.75 0.47 9.36
CA LEU A 78 3.48 -0.80 9.38
C LEU A 78 4.82 -0.67 10.11
N TYR A 79 5.54 0.44 9.90
CA TYR A 79 6.75 0.72 10.66
C TYR A 79 6.48 0.81 12.17
N ILE A 80 5.41 1.51 12.57
CA ILE A 80 5.03 1.64 13.99
C ILE A 80 4.69 0.27 14.60
N LEU A 81 3.90 -0.54 13.90
CA LEU A 81 3.56 -1.88 14.36
C LEU A 81 4.81 -2.76 14.50
N LYS A 82 5.65 -2.79 13.46
CA LYS A 82 6.86 -3.61 13.42
C LYS A 82 7.89 -3.22 14.49
N ARG A 83 8.10 -1.92 14.70
CA ARG A 83 8.97 -1.39 15.77
C ARG A 83 8.51 -1.84 17.16
N ASN A 84 7.20 -1.99 17.36
CA ASN A 84 6.60 -2.43 18.62
C ASN A 84 6.34 -3.95 18.67
N GLY A 85 7.03 -4.72 17.82
CA GLY A 85 6.98 -6.19 17.83
C GLY A 85 5.68 -6.79 17.27
N ILE A 86 4.90 -6.01 16.53
CA ILE A 86 3.71 -6.45 15.81
C ILE A 86 4.05 -6.51 14.32
N ASP A 87 4.64 -7.63 13.90
CA ASP A 87 4.98 -7.83 12.48
C ASP A 87 3.85 -8.58 11.75
N ILE A 88 3.05 -7.84 10.99
CA ILE A 88 1.95 -8.37 10.15
C ILE A 88 2.30 -8.41 8.66
N GLU A 89 3.51 -8.00 8.29
CA GLU A 89 3.93 -7.85 6.89
C GLU A 89 3.84 -9.18 6.11
N PRO A 90 4.22 -10.35 6.68
CA PRO A 90 4.06 -11.64 6.01
C PRO A 90 2.59 -12.00 5.71
N GLU A 91 1.70 -11.84 6.70
CA GLU A 91 0.27 -12.17 6.54
C GLU A 91 -0.42 -11.20 5.58
N LEU A 92 -0.04 -9.91 5.61
CA LEU A 92 -0.52 -8.93 4.66
C LEU A 92 -0.11 -9.29 3.23
N GLU A 93 1.14 -9.70 3.03
CA GLU A 93 1.61 -10.11 1.70
C GLU A 93 0.91 -11.37 1.20
N GLU A 94 0.74 -12.38 2.06
CA GLU A 94 -0.02 -13.59 1.76
C GLU A 94 -1.48 -13.26 1.36
N PHE A 95 -2.07 -12.25 2.02
CA PHE A 95 -3.43 -11.80 1.71
C PHE A 95 -3.49 -11.05 0.39
N ARG A 96 -2.53 -10.16 0.10
CA ARG A 96 -2.45 -9.44 -1.18
C ARG A 96 -2.28 -10.36 -2.37
N GLN A 97 -1.39 -11.33 -2.27
CA GLN A 97 -1.17 -12.32 -3.32
C GLN A 97 -2.45 -13.12 -3.60
N PHE A 98 -3.15 -13.52 -2.54
CA PHE A 98 -4.44 -14.18 -2.67
C PHE A 98 -5.49 -13.28 -3.37
N LEU A 99 -5.58 -12.01 -3.00
CA LEU A 99 -6.50 -11.06 -3.65
C LEU A 99 -6.19 -10.88 -5.14
N ALA A 100 -4.90 -10.80 -5.50
CA ALA A 100 -4.47 -10.71 -6.88
C ALA A 100 -4.86 -11.97 -7.67
N GLU A 101 -4.58 -13.16 -7.11
CA GLU A 101 -4.94 -14.45 -7.70
C GLU A 101 -6.43 -14.53 -8.01
N ILE A 102 -7.30 -14.18 -7.06
CA ILE A 102 -8.76 -14.25 -7.28
C ILE A 102 -9.27 -13.14 -8.21
N SER A 103 -8.57 -12.00 -8.31
CA SER A 103 -8.93 -10.90 -9.20
C SER A 103 -8.54 -11.16 -10.66
N GLY A 104 -7.75 -12.21 -10.93
CA GLY A 104 -7.20 -12.49 -12.25
C GLY A 104 -6.18 -11.45 -12.74
N ARG A 105 -5.81 -10.49 -11.89
CA ARG A 105 -4.67 -9.61 -12.12
C ARG A 105 -3.42 -10.40 -11.75
N LYS A 106 -2.45 -10.51 -12.67
CA LYS A 106 -1.09 -10.84 -12.26
C LYS A 106 -0.72 -9.84 -11.18
N THR A 107 -0.26 -10.32 -10.02
CA THR A 107 0.65 -9.51 -9.20
C THR A 107 1.85 -9.22 -10.09
N GLU A 108 1.78 -8.14 -10.85
CA GLU A 108 2.91 -7.24 -10.81
C GLU A 108 3.09 -7.00 -9.32
N THR A 109 4.26 -7.37 -8.80
CA THR A 109 4.82 -6.72 -7.63
C THR A 109 4.90 -5.24 -7.97
N GLU A 110 3.77 -4.56 -8.04
CA GLU A 110 3.69 -3.16 -7.70
C GLU A 110 4.05 -3.17 -6.24
N ASP A 111 5.34 -2.94 -5.98
CA ASP A 111 5.80 -2.43 -4.70
C ASP A 111 4.70 -1.52 -4.19
N LEU A 112 4.04 -1.94 -3.11
CA LEU A 112 3.20 -1.04 -2.32
C LEU A 112 4.14 -0.05 -1.65
N LYS A 113 4.75 0.82 -2.44
CA LYS A 113 5.09 2.16 -2.02
C LYS A 113 3.75 2.83 -1.79
N VAL A 114 3.33 2.70 -0.54
CA VAL A 114 2.35 3.53 0.14
C VAL A 114 2.42 4.94 -0.45
N ARG A 115 1.44 5.30 -1.30
CA ARG A 115 1.21 6.68 -1.74
C ARG A 115 0.59 7.45 -0.57
N THR A 116 1.33 7.57 0.52
CA THR A 116 1.08 8.58 1.56
C THR A 116 1.87 9.81 1.17
N PRO A 117 1.27 11.01 1.12
CA PRO A 117 2.04 12.23 1.11
C PRO A 117 2.70 12.40 2.48
N LYS A 118 3.85 11.74 2.67
CA LYS A 118 4.78 12.01 3.76
C LYS A 118 5.32 13.41 3.54
N THR A 119 5.40 14.22 4.59
CA THR A 119 6.28 15.39 4.58
C THR A 119 7.70 14.93 4.21
N GLY A 120 8.22 15.35 3.06
CA GLY A 120 9.52 14.92 2.55
C GLY A 120 9.49 14.55 1.06
N ILE A 121 10.64 14.16 0.52
CA ILE A 121 10.80 13.79 -0.90
C ILE A 121 10.18 12.40 -1.14
N PRO A 122 9.30 12.23 -2.15
CA PRO A 122 8.70 10.94 -2.48
C PRO A 122 9.75 9.87 -2.84
N SER A 123 9.52 8.64 -2.41
CA SER A 123 10.46 7.54 -2.57
C SER A 123 10.69 7.13 -4.04
N GLU A 124 9.72 7.42 -4.89
CA GLU A 124 9.70 7.24 -6.33
C GLU A 124 10.66 8.24 -6.98
N VAL A 125 10.60 9.51 -6.55
CA VAL A 125 11.53 10.56 -7.01
C VAL A 125 12.95 10.26 -6.55
N LEU A 126 13.14 9.78 -5.31
CA LEU A 126 14.45 9.36 -4.79
C LEU A 126 15.02 8.14 -5.53
N ALA A 127 14.17 7.18 -5.90
CA ALA A 127 14.61 6.01 -6.68
C ALA A 127 15.19 6.43 -8.04
N ILE A 128 14.59 7.43 -8.68
CA ILE A 128 15.07 7.99 -9.96
C ILE A 128 16.43 8.68 -9.76
N VAL A 129 16.62 9.46 -8.68
CA VAL A 129 17.93 10.07 -8.35
C VAL A 129 19.01 8.99 -8.20
N LYS A 130 18.74 7.95 -7.42
CA LYS A 130 19.69 6.84 -7.21
C LYS A 130 19.97 6.05 -8.48
N GLY A 131 18.95 5.86 -9.33
CA GLY A 131 19.10 5.23 -10.65
C GLY A 131 20.01 6.04 -11.57
N LEU A 132 19.89 7.38 -11.54
CA LEU A 132 20.78 8.27 -12.29
C LEU A 132 22.21 8.23 -11.76
N GLU A 133 22.41 8.23 -10.45
CA GLU A 133 23.74 8.07 -9.83
C GLU A 133 24.40 6.75 -10.20
N PHE A 134 23.66 5.64 -10.12
CA PHE A 134 24.17 4.32 -10.48
C PHE A 134 24.55 4.22 -11.96
N ALA A 135 23.82 4.92 -12.82
CA ALA A 135 24.08 4.97 -14.26
C ALA A 135 25.10 6.07 -14.65
N ASP A 136 25.80 6.66 -13.68
CA ASP A 136 26.75 7.76 -13.84
C ASP A 136 26.20 8.90 -14.70
N PHE A 137 24.91 9.20 -14.52
CA PHE A 137 24.18 10.24 -15.25
C PHE A 137 24.27 10.14 -16.77
N SER A 138 24.38 8.91 -17.31
CA SER A 138 24.44 8.71 -18.76
C SER A 138 23.26 9.35 -19.48
N GLU A 139 23.47 9.81 -20.71
CA GLU A 139 22.45 10.52 -21.49
C GLU A 139 21.18 9.66 -21.69
N ASN A 140 21.36 8.35 -21.86
CA ASN A 140 20.26 7.38 -21.92
C ASN A 140 19.50 7.27 -20.59
N ALA A 141 20.20 7.33 -19.45
CA ALA A 141 19.56 7.31 -18.13
C ALA A 141 18.78 8.60 -17.86
N MET A 142 19.32 9.75 -18.26
CA MET A 142 18.65 11.05 -18.16
C MET A 142 17.36 11.10 -18.98
N GLN A 143 17.37 10.57 -20.21
CA GLN A 143 16.17 10.48 -21.05
C GLN A 143 15.11 9.54 -20.47
N LYS A 144 15.53 8.39 -19.92
CA LYS A 144 14.60 7.46 -19.25
C LYS A 144 13.98 8.08 -18.00
N ALA A 145 14.79 8.72 -17.17
CA ALA A 145 14.34 9.41 -15.97
C ALA A 145 13.38 10.57 -16.30
N GLU A 146 13.63 11.33 -17.36
CA GLU A 146 12.70 12.36 -17.85
C GLU A 146 11.33 11.76 -18.21
N LYS A 147 11.32 10.65 -18.95
CA LYS A 147 10.07 9.97 -19.33
C LYS A 147 9.32 9.45 -18.10
N GLU A 148 10.02 8.80 -17.18
CA GLU A 148 9.44 8.24 -15.95
C GLU A 148 8.86 9.34 -15.04
N LEU A 149 9.53 10.50 -14.96
CA LEU A 149 9.02 11.64 -14.20
C LEU A 149 7.77 12.27 -14.83
N LEU A 150 7.68 12.32 -16.16
CA LEU A 150 6.47 12.80 -16.83
C LEU A 150 5.28 11.88 -16.56
N GLU A 151 5.47 10.56 -16.67
CA GLU A 151 4.43 9.58 -16.35
C GLU A 151 4.01 9.66 -14.87
N LEU A 152 4.97 9.86 -13.96
CA LEU A 152 4.69 10.08 -12.54
C LEU A 152 3.88 11.36 -12.31
N ILE A 153 4.25 12.47 -12.94
CA ILE A 153 3.52 13.74 -12.82
C ILE A 153 2.09 13.58 -13.33
N ASP A 154 1.90 13.02 -14.52
CA ASP A 154 0.57 12.83 -15.11
C ASP A 154 -0.34 12.02 -14.17
N GLY A 155 0.20 10.97 -13.54
CA GLY A 155 -0.54 10.16 -12.57
C GLY A 155 -0.81 10.84 -11.21
N LEU A 156 -0.22 11.99 -10.94
CA LEU A 156 -0.39 12.75 -9.69
C LEU A 156 -1.30 13.97 -9.85
N LEU A 157 -1.53 14.45 -11.07
CA LEU A 157 -2.26 15.70 -11.34
C LEU A 157 -3.77 15.65 -11.00
N ASP A 158 -4.34 14.46 -10.81
CA ASP A 158 -5.78 14.27 -10.58
C ASP A 158 -6.25 14.58 -9.15
N ASP A 159 -5.33 14.70 -8.17
CA ASP A 159 -5.67 14.97 -6.76
C ASP A 159 -4.76 16.05 -6.16
N GLU A 160 -5.34 17.14 -5.67
CA GLU A 160 -4.63 18.27 -5.03
C GLU A 160 -3.80 17.83 -3.82
N LYS A 161 -4.14 16.72 -3.17
CA LYS A 161 -3.34 16.15 -2.06
C LYS A 161 -1.93 15.74 -2.50
N ASN A 162 -1.70 15.57 -3.80
CA ASN A 162 -0.41 15.23 -4.38
C ASN A 162 0.47 16.46 -4.66
N ALA A 163 0.05 17.68 -4.33
CA ALA A 163 0.77 18.91 -4.71
C ALA A 163 2.26 18.90 -4.32
N LEU A 164 2.60 18.37 -3.13
CA LEU A 164 3.99 18.24 -2.68
C LEU A 164 4.78 17.23 -3.53
N TRP A 165 4.16 16.13 -3.94
CA TRP A 165 4.77 15.12 -4.80
C TRP A 165 5.00 15.64 -6.21
N VAL A 166 4.01 16.34 -6.76
CA VAL A 166 4.13 17.05 -8.04
C VAL A 166 5.29 18.05 -7.97
N PHE A 167 5.41 18.82 -6.88
CA PHE A 167 6.52 19.75 -6.70
C PHE A 167 7.89 19.06 -6.78
N TYR A 168 8.10 17.95 -6.07
CA TYR A 168 9.38 17.23 -6.11
C TYR A 168 9.66 16.59 -7.46
N ALA A 169 8.66 15.96 -8.09
CA ALA A 169 8.81 15.36 -9.41
C ALA A 169 9.17 16.42 -10.48
N VAL A 170 8.49 17.58 -10.46
CA VAL A 170 8.78 18.70 -11.36
C VAL A 170 10.15 19.32 -11.08
N LYS A 171 10.54 19.46 -9.80
CA LYS A 171 11.87 19.95 -9.41
C LYS A 171 12.97 19.06 -10.00
N LEU A 172 12.86 17.74 -9.85
CA LEU A 172 13.85 16.79 -10.39
C LEU A 172 13.86 16.81 -11.92
N LEU A 173 12.68 16.79 -12.54
CA LEU A 173 12.52 16.87 -13.99
C LEU A 173 13.26 18.09 -14.54
N ARG A 174 13.14 19.23 -13.85
CA ARG A 174 13.77 20.45 -14.33
C ARG A 174 15.28 20.47 -14.19
N LEU A 175 15.83 19.79 -13.19
CA LEU A 175 17.27 19.60 -13.04
C LEU A 175 17.83 18.68 -14.14
N ILE A 176 17.11 17.60 -14.46
CA ILE A 176 17.48 16.66 -15.55
C ILE A 176 17.49 17.39 -16.90
N GLN A 177 16.44 18.13 -17.23
CA GLN A 177 16.33 18.87 -18.48
C GLN A 177 17.41 19.96 -18.62
N ARG A 178 17.88 20.52 -17.51
CA ARG A 178 18.98 21.49 -17.48
C ARG A 178 20.36 20.83 -17.46
N LYS A 179 20.42 19.49 -17.37
CA LYS A 179 21.64 18.71 -17.15
C LYS A 179 22.42 19.19 -15.92
N ASP A 180 21.72 19.63 -14.87
CA ASP A 180 22.31 20.14 -13.63
C ASP A 180 22.65 18.99 -12.66
N LEU A 181 23.80 18.34 -12.90
CA LEU A 181 24.27 17.21 -12.10
C LEU A 181 24.54 17.58 -10.64
N GLY A 182 24.98 18.82 -10.39
CA GLY A 182 25.23 19.30 -9.03
C GLY A 182 23.94 19.43 -8.24
N GLY A 183 22.87 19.91 -8.87
CA GLY A 183 21.54 19.97 -8.28
C GLY A 183 20.91 18.58 -8.08
N ILE A 184 21.15 17.63 -8.99
CA ILE A 184 20.64 16.25 -8.84
C ILE A 184 21.34 15.53 -7.68
N LYS A 185 22.66 15.68 -7.52
CA LYS A 185 23.41 15.05 -6.42
C LYS A 185 23.03 15.59 -5.04
N LYS A 186 22.57 16.85 -4.97
CA LYS A 186 22.08 17.49 -3.75
C LYS A 186 20.56 17.42 -3.63
N PHE A 187 19.92 16.56 -4.42
CA PHE A 187 18.47 16.51 -4.43
C PHE A 187 17.89 15.97 -3.12
N GLU A 188 18.67 15.12 -2.43
CA GLU A 188 18.33 14.51 -1.13
C GLU A 188 18.71 15.37 0.09
N ASP A 189 19.43 16.49 -0.11
CA ASP A 189 19.86 17.45 0.94
C ASP A 189 18.76 18.47 1.29
#